data_AF-A0A0C9WRI4-F1
#
_entry.id   AF-A0A0C9WRI4-F1
#
_cell.length_a   1.000
_cell.length_b   1.000
_cell.length_c   1.000
_cell.angle_alpha   90.00
_cell.angle_beta   90.00
_cell.angle_gamma   90.00
#
_symmetry.space_group_name_H-M   'P 1'
#
loop_
_entity.id
_entity.type
_entity.pdbx_description
1 polymer ?
#
loop_
_entity_poly.entity_id
_entity_poly.type
_entity_poly.pdbx_seq_one_letter_code
_entity_poly.pdbx_strand_id
1 'polypeptide(L)'
;SIANSCYSRDIMQDNMLVNVLGLKGHSMPIDLNIEHLIGELKQLLAAKGLQSTWDHLGNISAAINYLKKIKKQVGLAMSTAYQGTMHTKADTTHLVWHVADKVRDEELQIFKWNKRGNRKEVAICDILALGEQKLKSSSLATFNWTVIVMVECCQYTPEPSKDTDTLPPLAMGRPSDAVDLVEVDLE
;
A
#
# COMPACT_ATOMS: atom_id res chain seq x y z
N SER A 1 14.45 39.76 3.15
CA SER A 1 15.02 38.70 4.01
C SER A 1 14.22 37.41 3.84
N ILE A 2 14.27 36.76 2.66
CA ILE A 2 13.54 35.51 2.35
C ILE A 2 14.53 34.40 1.95
N ALA A 3 15.77 34.74 1.61
CA ALA A 3 16.82 33.78 1.21
C ALA A 3 17.25 32.83 2.35
N ASN A 4 17.11 33.22 3.62
CA ASN A 4 17.51 32.38 4.75
C ASN A 4 16.52 31.26 5.08
N SER A 5 15.26 31.34 4.61
CA SER A 5 14.25 30.31 4.90
C SER A 5 14.38 29.07 4.01
N CYS A 6 14.98 29.19 2.82
CA CYS A 6 15.16 28.05 1.91
C CYS A 6 16.46 27.29 2.19
N TYR A 7 17.48 27.98 2.70
CA TYR A 7 18.80 27.42 3.00
C TYR A 7 18.76 26.29 4.05
N SER A 8 17.89 26.43 5.06
CA SER A 8 17.72 25.38 6.08
C SER A 8 17.05 24.11 5.54
N ARG A 9 16.19 24.23 4.51
CA ARG A 9 15.54 23.07 3.89
C ARG A 9 16.54 22.27 3.07
N ASP A 10 17.39 22.95 2.32
CA ASP A 10 18.42 22.31 1.49
C ASP A 10 19.47 21.62 2.36
N ILE A 11 19.91 22.24 3.47
CA ILE A 11 20.81 21.60 4.44
C ILE A 11 20.18 20.34 5.07
N MET A 12 18.90 20.41 5.45
CA MET A 12 18.22 19.26 6.06
C MET A 12 18.02 18.13 5.03
N GLN A 13 17.67 18.44 3.78
CA GLN A 13 17.57 17.44 2.71
C GLN A 13 18.92 16.83 2.34
N ASP A 14 19.98 17.64 2.25
CA ASP A 14 21.34 17.18 1.95
C ASP A 14 21.90 16.29 3.07
N ASN A 15 21.53 16.55 4.33
CA ASN A 15 21.89 15.67 5.46
C ASN A 15 21.02 14.41 5.55
N MET A 16 19.87 14.35 4.88
CA MET A 16 18.96 13.20 4.95
C MET A 16 19.14 12.23 3.77
N LEU A 17 19.89 12.61 2.74
CA LEU A 17 20.07 11.82 1.52
C LEU A 17 21.54 11.45 1.32
N VAL A 18 21.81 10.17 1.06
CA VAL A 18 23.14 9.65 0.76
C VAL A 18 23.14 8.98 -0.62
N ASN A 19 24.17 9.30 -1.42
CA ASN A 19 24.42 8.64 -2.68
C ASN A 19 25.36 7.44 -2.48
N VAL A 20 24.78 6.29 -2.14
CA VAL A 20 25.52 5.05 -1.86
C VAL A 20 26.22 4.50 -3.11
N LEU A 21 25.69 4.80 -4.31
CA LEU A 21 26.17 4.25 -5.57
C LEU A 21 27.09 5.20 -6.36
N GLY A 22 27.19 6.47 -5.95
CA GLY A 22 27.91 7.51 -6.70
C GLY A 22 27.24 7.88 -8.03
N LEU A 23 26.01 7.44 -8.29
CA LEU A 23 25.29 7.70 -9.55
C LEU A 23 24.48 8.99 -9.46
N LYS A 24 24.49 9.80 -10.53
CA LYS A 24 23.74 11.06 -10.58
C LYS A 24 22.23 10.79 -10.57
N GLY A 25 21.49 11.47 -9.68
CA GLY A 25 20.04 11.29 -9.53
C GLY A 25 19.63 10.06 -8.73
N HIS A 26 20.59 9.35 -8.11
CA HIS A 26 20.31 8.18 -7.28
C HIS A 26 20.73 8.47 -5.84
N SER A 27 19.82 9.09 -5.09
CA SER A 27 19.98 9.39 -3.67
C SER A 27 19.00 8.58 -2.85
N MET A 28 19.46 8.01 -1.74
CA MET A 28 18.64 7.22 -0.82
C MET A 28 18.56 7.93 0.53
N PRO A 29 17.41 7.92 1.24
CA PRO A 29 17.34 8.38 2.61
C PRO A 29 18.35 7.66 3.51
N ILE A 30 19.01 8.38 4.44
CA ILE A 30 19.97 7.80 5.38
C ILE A 30 19.37 6.66 6.17
N ASP A 31 18.14 6.83 6.63
CA ASP A 31 17.39 5.81 7.38
C ASP A 31 17.31 4.50 6.57
N LEU A 32 16.91 4.59 5.30
CA LEU A 32 16.83 3.43 4.41
C LEU A 32 18.21 2.79 4.16
N ASN A 33 19.29 3.58 4.10
CA ASN A 33 20.65 3.04 3.99
C ASN A 33 21.09 2.32 5.28
N ILE A 34 20.71 2.84 6.46
CA ILE A 34 20.95 2.19 7.76
C ILE A 34 20.17 0.86 7.82
N GLU A 35 18.90 0.86 7.42
CA GLU A 35 18.09 -0.36 7.36
C GLU A 35 18.72 -1.42 6.45
N HIS A 36 19.21 -1.05 5.27
CA HIS A 36 19.89 -1.97 4.36
C HIS A 36 21.15 -2.57 4.99
N LEU A 37 21.97 -1.74 5.66
CA LEU A 37 23.17 -2.21 6.36
C LEU A 37 22.82 -3.18 7.50
N ILE A 38 21.81 -2.85 8.31
CA ILE A 38 21.34 -3.72 9.39
C ILE A 38 20.79 -5.04 8.82
N GLY A 39 20.04 -4.98 7.73
CA GLY A 39 19.50 -6.16 7.04
C GLY A 39 20.61 -7.11 6.57
N GLU A 40 21.66 -6.58 5.96
CA GLU A 40 22.81 -7.39 5.53
C GLU A 40 23.57 -7.99 6.71
N LEU A 41 23.75 -7.24 7.80
CA LEU A 41 24.38 -7.77 9.02
C LEU A 41 23.56 -8.93 9.61
N LYS A 42 22.23 -8.80 9.65
CA LYS A 42 21.33 -9.88 10.09
C LYS A 42 21.46 -11.12 9.21
N GLN A 43 21.54 -10.95 7.88
CA GLN A 43 21.73 -12.07 6.95
C GLN A 43 23.06 -12.79 7.18
N LEU A 44 24.15 -12.04 7.34
CA LEU A 44 25.48 -12.61 7.60
C LEU A 44 25.53 -13.32 8.96
N LEU A 45 24.89 -12.75 9.97
CA LEU A 45 24.79 -13.35 11.30
C LEU A 45 23.96 -14.64 11.27
N ALA A 46 22.81 -14.62 10.58
CA ALA A 46 21.96 -15.79 10.40
C ALA A 46 22.65 -16.92 9.63
N ALA A 47 23.42 -16.59 8.59
CA ALA A 47 24.18 -17.56 7.81
C ALA A 47 25.21 -18.33 8.65
N LYS A 48 25.66 -17.76 9.77
CA LYS A 48 26.60 -18.42 10.69
C LYS A 48 25.90 -19.41 11.65
N GLY A 49 24.60 -19.28 11.87
CA GLY A 49 23.82 -20.19 12.71
C GLY A 49 24.23 -20.17 14.18
N LEU A 50 24.52 -21.34 14.75
CA LEU A 50 24.68 -21.57 16.19
C LEU A 50 25.85 -20.78 16.83
N GLN A 51 26.83 -20.34 16.04
CA GLN A 51 28.00 -19.58 16.50
C GLN A 51 27.82 -18.06 16.38
N SER A 52 26.59 -17.59 16.28
CA SER A 52 26.23 -16.17 16.26
C SER A 52 26.37 -15.55 17.66
N THR A 53 27.58 -15.10 18.02
CA THR A 53 27.82 -14.29 19.23
C THR A 53 27.84 -12.80 18.92
N TRP A 54 27.50 -11.96 19.92
CA TRP A 54 27.53 -10.50 19.79
C TRP A 54 28.94 -9.96 19.47
N ASP A 55 29.99 -10.57 20.02
CA ASP A 55 31.38 -10.24 19.69
C ASP A 55 31.68 -10.48 18.21
N HIS A 56 31.09 -11.54 17.64
CA HIS A 56 31.24 -11.83 16.23
C HIS A 56 30.49 -10.84 15.34
N LEU A 57 29.33 -10.35 15.78
CA LEU A 57 28.62 -9.27 15.08
C LEU A 57 29.48 -7.99 15.00
N GLY A 58 30.19 -7.65 16.08
CA GLY A 58 31.14 -6.53 16.09
C GLY A 58 32.29 -6.69 15.08
N ASN A 59 32.83 -7.91 14.97
CA ASN A 59 33.86 -8.21 13.97
C ASN A 59 33.32 -8.15 12.53
N ILE A 60 32.11 -8.66 12.29
CA ILE A 60 31.45 -8.59 10.98
C ILE A 60 31.16 -7.13 10.61
N SER A 61 30.65 -6.32 11.54
CA SER A 61 30.30 -4.93 11.27
C SER A 61 31.52 -4.09 10.91
N ALA A 62 32.67 -4.31 11.56
CA ALA A 62 33.94 -3.69 11.18
C ALA A 62 34.40 -4.10 9.76
N ALA A 63 34.14 -5.35 9.37
CA ALA A 63 34.54 -5.89 8.07
C ALA A 63 33.49 -5.74 6.95
N ILE A 64 32.33 -5.14 7.21
CA ILE A 64 31.17 -5.16 6.30
C ILE A 64 31.48 -4.59 4.92
N ASN A 65 32.30 -3.53 4.86
CA ASN A 65 32.71 -2.90 3.60
C ASN A 65 33.53 -3.84 2.71
N TYR A 66 34.39 -4.67 3.31
CA TYR A 66 35.16 -5.68 2.58
C TYR A 66 34.30 -6.87 2.18
N LEU A 67 33.43 -7.34 3.07
CA LEU A 67 32.48 -8.42 2.78
C LEU A 67 31.54 -8.07 1.64
N LYS A 68 31.05 -6.81 1.56
CA LYS A 68 30.27 -6.33 0.42
C LYS A 68 31.05 -6.37 -0.89
N LYS A 69 32.33 -5.97 -0.88
CA LYS A 69 33.18 -6.03 -2.08
C LYS A 69 33.40 -7.48 -2.54
N ILE A 70 33.67 -8.39 -1.60
CA ILE A 70 33.82 -9.82 -1.89
C ILE A 70 32.50 -10.40 -2.42
N LYS A 71 31.36 -10.11 -1.79
CA LYS A 71 30.04 -10.55 -2.27
C LYS A 71 29.77 -10.09 -3.71
N LYS A 72 30.12 -8.84 -4.04
CA LYS A 72 30.02 -8.33 -5.42
C LYS A 72 30.95 -9.07 -6.38
N GLN A 73 32.21 -9.30 -6.01
CA GLN A 73 33.17 -10.03 -6.83
C GLN A 73 32.76 -11.49 -7.06
N VAL A 74 32.29 -12.17 -6.02
CA VAL A 74 31.77 -13.55 -6.10
C VAL A 74 30.53 -13.58 -6.99
N GLY A 75 29.60 -12.64 -6.84
CA GLY A 75 28.42 -12.54 -7.71
C GLY A 75 28.80 -12.37 -9.18
N LEU A 76 29.76 -11.48 -9.47
CA LEU A 76 30.30 -11.31 -10.82
C LEU A 76 30.96 -12.60 -11.35
N ALA A 77 31.79 -13.25 -10.54
CA ALA A 77 32.49 -14.48 -10.92
C ALA A 77 31.53 -15.65 -11.20
N MET A 78 30.45 -15.76 -10.40
CA MET A 78 29.44 -16.80 -10.59
C MET A 78 28.49 -16.50 -11.75
N SER A 79 28.68 -15.39 -12.47
CA SER A 79 27.73 -14.91 -13.48
C SER A 79 26.29 -14.87 -12.95
N THR A 80 26.13 -14.73 -11.63
CA THR A 80 24.85 -14.36 -11.05
C THR A 80 24.73 -12.88 -11.37
N ALA A 81 24.28 -12.60 -12.59
CA ALA A 81 23.95 -11.25 -13.03
C ALA A 81 23.19 -10.63 -11.88
N TYR A 82 23.68 -9.48 -11.40
CA TYR A 82 22.93 -8.63 -10.50
C TYR A 82 21.54 -8.51 -11.15
N GLN A 83 20.58 -9.28 -10.63
CA GLN A 83 19.19 -9.24 -11.06
C GLN A 83 18.78 -7.87 -10.61
N GLY A 84 18.97 -6.90 -11.50
CA GLY A 84 18.74 -5.52 -11.19
C GLY A 84 17.33 -5.44 -10.62
N THR A 85 17.15 -4.52 -9.69
CA THR A 85 15.85 -3.98 -9.30
C THR A 85 15.02 -3.43 -10.47
N MET A 86 15.42 -3.70 -11.72
CA MET A 86 14.49 -3.87 -12.81
C MET A 86 13.65 -5.12 -12.55
N HIS A 87 12.68 -4.97 -11.65
CA HIS A 87 11.41 -5.66 -11.82
C HIS A 87 10.91 -5.26 -13.21
N THR A 88 11.29 -6.01 -14.24
CA THR A 88 10.58 -5.98 -15.51
C THR A 88 9.13 -6.23 -15.12
N LYS A 89 8.30 -5.20 -15.28
CA LYS A 89 6.90 -5.25 -14.85
C LYS A 89 6.32 -6.51 -15.47
N ALA A 90 6.01 -7.51 -14.65
CA ALA A 90 5.52 -8.78 -15.15
C ALA A 90 4.30 -8.45 -16.01
N ASP A 91 4.30 -8.92 -17.26
CA ASP A 91 3.16 -8.69 -18.13
C ASP A 91 1.97 -9.48 -17.58
N THR A 92 1.10 -8.79 -16.85
CA THR A 92 -0.10 -9.36 -16.25
C THR A 92 -1.29 -9.35 -17.20
N THR A 93 -1.12 -8.88 -18.44
CA THR A 93 -2.21 -8.72 -19.41
C THR A 93 -2.95 -10.04 -19.65
N HIS A 94 -2.21 -11.13 -19.80
CA HIS A 94 -2.81 -12.47 -19.96
C HIS A 94 -3.66 -12.90 -18.75
N LEU A 95 -3.19 -12.61 -17.53
CA LEU A 95 -3.91 -12.99 -16.31
C LEU A 95 -5.21 -12.18 -16.16
N VAL A 96 -5.16 -10.89 -16.51
CA VAL A 96 -6.34 -10.02 -16.53
C VAL A 96 -7.38 -10.54 -17.53
N TRP A 97 -6.97 -10.90 -18.75
CA TRP A 97 -7.88 -11.47 -19.74
C TRP A 97 -8.44 -12.83 -19.32
N HIS A 98 -7.62 -13.69 -18.72
CA HIS A 98 -8.09 -14.98 -18.22
C HIS A 98 -9.16 -14.83 -17.13
N VAL A 99 -9.00 -13.87 -16.22
CA VAL A 99 -10.04 -13.54 -15.23
C VAL A 99 -11.28 -12.97 -15.91
N ALA A 100 -11.11 -12.06 -16.87
CA ALA A 100 -12.23 -11.47 -17.60
C ALA A 100 -13.03 -12.51 -18.39
N ASP A 101 -12.36 -13.46 -19.04
CA ASP A 101 -13.01 -14.55 -19.78
C ASP A 101 -13.72 -15.51 -18.84
N LYS A 102 -13.14 -15.86 -17.69
CA LYS A 102 -13.84 -16.66 -16.67
C LYS A 102 -15.08 -15.96 -16.12
N VAL A 103 -15.01 -14.65 -15.89
CA VAL A 103 -16.16 -13.84 -15.45
C VAL A 103 -17.26 -13.82 -16.51
N ARG A 104 -16.88 -13.80 -17.79
CA ARG A 104 -17.82 -13.83 -18.94
C ARG A 104 -18.44 -15.22 -19.13
N ASP A 105 -17.64 -16.28 -19.10
CA ASP A 105 -18.07 -17.67 -19.25
C ASP A 105 -19.06 -18.09 -18.16
N GLU A 106 -18.80 -17.66 -16.92
CA GLU A 106 -19.69 -17.93 -15.80
C GLU A 106 -20.88 -16.96 -15.75
N GLU A 107 -20.92 -15.95 -16.64
CA GLU A 107 -21.91 -14.87 -16.66
C GLU A 107 -22.12 -14.26 -15.27
N LEU A 108 -21.03 -14.00 -14.53
CA LEU A 108 -21.10 -13.44 -13.17
C LEU A 108 -21.73 -12.05 -13.13
N GLN A 109 -21.77 -11.35 -14.26
CA GLN A 109 -22.38 -10.02 -14.40
C GLN A 109 -23.91 -10.06 -14.64
N ILE A 110 -24.48 -11.23 -14.96
CA ILE A 110 -25.92 -11.37 -15.22
C ILE A 110 -26.57 -12.09 -14.04
N PHE A 111 -27.61 -11.48 -13.47
CA PHE A 111 -28.37 -12.12 -12.41
C PHE A 111 -29.11 -13.35 -12.94
N LYS A 112 -28.68 -14.53 -12.51
CA LYS A 112 -29.35 -15.81 -12.78
C LYS A 112 -29.88 -16.41 -11.48
N TRP A 113 -31.20 -16.49 -11.35
CA TRP A 113 -31.87 -17.02 -10.16
C TRP A 113 -31.37 -18.42 -9.76
N ASN A 114 -31.13 -19.31 -10.74
CA ASN A 114 -30.77 -20.71 -10.51
C ASN A 114 -29.26 -20.99 -10.60
N LYS A 115 -28.38 -20.04 -10.23
CA LYS A 115 -26.93 -20.28 -10.27
C LYS A 115 -26.47 -21.17 -9.08
N ARG A 116 -25.68 -22.20 -9.37
CA ARG A 116 -25.12 -23.11 -8.35
C ARG A 116 -24.22 -22.30 -7.40
N GLY A 117 -24.57 -22.25 -6.11
CA GLY A 117 -23.83 -21.48 -5.09
C GLY A 117 -24.53 -20.21 -4.58
N ASN A 118 -25.60 -19.76 -5.25
CA ASN A 118 -26.28 -18.49 -4.93
C ASN A 118 -27.13 -18.50 -3.65
N ARG A 119 -27.16 -19.61 -2.89
CA ARG A 119 -27.98 -19.74 -1.66
C ARG A 119 -27.39 -19.01 -0.45
N LYS A 120 -26.12 -18.58 -0.51
CA LYS A 120 -25.40 -17.93 0.60
C LYS A 120 -24.98 -16.49 0.31
N GLU A 121 -25.00 -16.08 -0.96
CA GLU A 121 -24.50 -14.77 -1.37
C GLU A 121 -25.60 -13.71 -1.32
N VAL A 122 -25.27 -12.54 -0.77
CA VAL A 122 -26.16 -11.38 -0.74
C VAL A 122 -26.18 -10.77 -2.14
N ALA A 123 -27.38 -10.49 -2.67
CA ALA A 123 -27.50 -9.81 -3.95
C ALA A 123 -26.81 -8.42 -3.86
N ILE A 124 -25.73 -8.24 -4.62
CA ILE A 124 -25.04 -6.95 -4.73
C ILE A 124 -25.86 -6.08 -5.69
N CYS A 125 -26.17 -4.85 -5.27
CA CYS A 125 -26.88 -3.90 -6.12
C CYS A 125 -26.04 -3.53 -7.34
N ASP A 126 -26.69 -3.23 -8.47
CA ASP A 126 -26.00 -2.69 -9.64
C ASP A 126 -25.34 -1.35 -9.27
N ILE A 127 -24.01 -1.36 -9.22
CA ILE A 127 -23.19 -0.21 -8.80
C ILE A 127 -23.31 0.93 -9.80
N LEU A 128 -23.56 0.64 -11.08
CA LEU A 128 -23.75 1.66 -12.12
C LEU A 128 -25.09 2.35 -11.95
N ALA A 129 -26.16 1.58 -11.78
CA ALA A 129 -27.49 2.13 -11.53
C ALA A 129 -27.53 2.93 -10.21
N LEU A 130 -26.89 2.42 -9.15
CA LEU A 130 -26.78 3.13 -7.87
C LEU A 130 -25.92 4.39 -8.00
N GLY A 131 -24.84 4.32 -8.78
CA GLY A 131 -23.99 5.47 -9.10
C GLY A 131 -24.76 6.54 -9.87
N GLU A 132 -25.51 6.16 -10.90
CA GLU A 132 -26.37 7.07 -11.67
C GLU A 132 -27.44 7.70 -10.80
N GLN A 133 -28.12 6.92 -9.97
CA GLN A 133 -29.12 7.42 -9.03
C GLN A 133 -28.48 8.41 -8.04
N LYS A 134 -27.30 8.08 -7.50
CA LYS A 134 -26.57 8.94 -6.57
C LYS A 134 -26.08 10.22 -7.24
N LEU A 135 -25.70 10.16 -8.51
CA LEU A 135 -25.26 11.31 -9.28
C LEU A 135 -26.44 12.21 -9.68
N LYS A 136 -27.62 11.64 -9.92
CA LYS A 136 -28.88 12.38 -10.11
C LYS A 136 -29.43 12.97 -8.81
N SER A 137 -29.28 12.27 -7.68
CA SER A 137 -29.79 12.72 -6.38
C SER A 137 -28.85 13.67 -5.65
N SER A 138 -27.54 13.56 -5.88
CA SER A 138 -26.58 14.59 -5.52
C SER A 138 -26.84 15.78 -6.45
N SER A 139 -27.19 16.94 -5.88
CA SER A 139 -27.48 18.12 -6.70
C SER A 139 -26.32 18.40 -7.65
N LEU A 140 -26.61 18.52 -8.95
CA LEU A 140 -25.64 18.92 -9.97
C LEU A 140 -24.87 20.19 -9.55
N ALA A 141 -25.50 21.04 -8.73
CA ALA A 141 -24.88 22.22 -8.15
C ALA A 141 -23.72 21.88 -7.19
N THR A 142 -23.87 20.86 -6.33
CA THR A 142 -22.83 20.43 -5.38
C THR A 142 -21.65 19.77 -6.09
N PHE A 143 -21.94 18.98 -7.14
CA PHE A 143 -20.91 18.37 -7.99
C PHE A 143 -20.14 19.43 -8.79
N ASN A 144 -20.85 20.35 -9.45
CA ASN A 144 -20.21 21.42 -10.20
C ASN A 144 -19.36 22.32 -9.29
N TRP A 145 -19.85 22.62 -8.09
CA TRP A 145 -19.10 23.38 -7.10
C TRP A 145 -17.81 22.66 -6.66
N THR A 146 -17.88 21.36 -6.35
CA THR A 146 -16.68 20.58 -5.97
C THR A 146 -15.67 20.46 -7.10
N VAL A 147 -16.11 20.34 -8.36
CA VAL A 147 -15.22 20.32 -9.52
C VAL A 147 -14.55 21.67 -9.74
N ILE A 148 -15.29 22.78 -9.61
CA ILE A 148 -14.72 24.14 -9.67
C ILE A 148 -13.68 24.31 -8.56
N VAL A 149 -14.00 23.90 -7.32
CA VAL A 149 -13.05 23.95 -6.20
C VAL A 149 -11.82 23.07 -6.47
N MET A 150 -11.95 21.87 -7.05
CA MET A 150 -10.78 21.03 -7.38
C MET A 150 -9.91 21.61 -8.49
N VAL A 151 -10.51 22.28 -9.48
CA VAL A 151 -9.79 22.89 -10.61
C VAL A 151 -9.13 24.21 -10.19
N GLU A 152 -9.74 24.97 -9.28
CA GLU A 152 -9.24 26.26 -8.82
C GLU A 152 -8.32 26.15 -7.58
N CYS A 153 -8.51 25.17 -6.70
CA CYS A 153 -7.70 24.99 -5.48
C CYS A 153 -6.51 24.03 -5.64
N CYS A 154 -5.56 24.39 -6.53
CA CYS A 154 -4.15 24.12 -6.22
C CYS A 154 -3.63 24.99 -5.05
N GLN A 155 -4.40 25.95 -4.52
CA GLN A 155 -4.04 26.73 -3.33
C GLN A 155 -5.26 27.29 -2.59
N TYR A 156 -5.87 26.55 -1.65
CA TYR A 156 -6.50 27.20 -0.47
C TYR A 156 -6.86 26.20 0.65
N THR A 157 -6.36 26.44 1.86
CA THR A 157 -7.04 26.13 3.13
C THR A 157 -7.67 27.43 3.63
N PRO A 158 -8.90 27.37 4.17
CA PRO A 158 -9.02 27.62 5.60
C PRO A 158 -10.13 26.81 6.28
N GLU A 159 -9.90 26.60 7.57
CA GLU A 159 -10.81 26.28 8.69
C GLU A 159 -12.32 25.99 8.42
N PRO A 160 -12.89 25.04 9.17
CA PRO A 160 -14.20 24.46 8.90
C PRO A 160 -15.33 25.46 9.17
N SER A 161 -16.14 25.74 8.14
CA SER A 161 -17.45 26.33 8.35
C SER A 161 -18.35 25.32 9.06
N LYS A 162 -18.91 25.76 10.18
CA LYS A 162 -19.95 25.06 10.93
C LYS A 162 -21.21 24.91 10.08
N ASP A 163 -21.26 23.86 9.28
CA ASP A 163 -22.51 23.21 8.91
C ASP A 163 -22.38 21.77 9.38
N THR A 164 -23.01 21.48 10.52
CA THR A 164 -23.21 20.13 11.00
C THR A 164 -24.10 19.38 10.02
N ASP A 165 -23.48 18.83 8.98
CA ASP A 165 -24.09 17.75 8.19
C ASP A 165 -23.81 16.44 8.93
N THR A 166 -24.43 16.33 10.11
CA THR A 166 -24.56 15.07 10.80
C THR A 166 -25.46 14.21 9.94
N LEU A 167 -24.85 13.41 9.06
CA LEU A 167 -25.54 12.31 8.41
C LEU A 167 -26.31 11.57 9.51
N PRO A 168 -27.64 11.33 9.35
CA PRO A 168 -28.35 10.50 10.31
C PRO A 168 -27.58 9.19 10.42
N PRO A 169 -27.35 8.66 11.63
CA PRO A 169 -26.62 7.42 11.79
C PRO A 169 -27.27 6.38 10.88
N LEU A 170 -26.45 5.78 10.00
CA LEU A 170 -26.86 4.63 9.22
C LEU A 170 -27.50 3.65 10.19
N ALA A 171 -28.80 3.40 10.03
CA ALA A 171 -29.48 2.30 10.69
C ALA A 171 -28.92 1.00 10.09
N MET A 172 -27.72 0.63 10.54
CA MET A 172 -27.23 -0.74 10.45
C MET A 172 -28.23 -1.54 11.27
N GLY A 173 -29.14 -2.23 10.57
CA GLY A 173 -30.14 -3.09 11.20
C GLY A 173 -29.44 -3.96 12.24
N ARG A 174 -29.92 -3.89 13.48
CA ARG A 174 -29.47 -4.81 14.53
C ARG A 174 -29.67 -6.23 14.00
N PRO A 175 -28.67 -7.14 14.09
CA PRO A 175 -29.01 -8.55 14.07
C PRO A 175 -30.02 -8.76 15.20
N SER A 176 -31.16 -9.34 14.85
CA SER A 176 -32.22 -9.73 15.76
C SER A 176 -31.66 -10.79 16.70
N ASP A 177 -31.12 -10.38 17.85
CA ASP A 177 -30.91 -11.25 19.00
C ASP A 177 -32.27 -11.53 19.64
N ALA A 178 -33.07 -12.35 18.97
CA ALA A 178 -34.12 -13.14 19.60
C ALA A 178 -33.47 -14.46 20.01
N VAL A 179 -32.80 -14.43 21.17
CA VAL A 179 -32.43 -15.65 21.87
C VAL A 179 -33.67 -16.03 22.67
N ASP A 180 -34.43 -17.00 22.17
CA ASP A 180 -35.47 -17.67 22.95
C ASP A 180 -34.77 -18.32 24.15
N LEU A 181 -35.03 -17.77 25.34
CA LEU A 181 -34.73 -18.43 26.59
C LEU A 181 -35.70 -19.60 26.71
N VAL A 182 -35.24 -20.79 26.35
CA VAL A 182 -35.87 -22.04 26.78
C VAL A 182 -35.60 -22.17 28.28
N GLU A 183 -36.64 -21.93 29.07
CA GLU A 183 -36.71 -22.32 30.49
C GLU A 183 -36.53 -23.85 30.54
N VAL A 184 -35.39 -24.30 31.07
CA VAL A 184 -35.17 -25.70 31.39
C VAL A 184 -35.60 -25.86 32.84
N ASP A 185 -36.85 -26.29 33.04
CA ASP A 185 -37.31 -26.78 34.33
C ASP A 185 -36.53 -28.05 34.69
N LEU A 186 -35.84 -27.99 35.83
CA LEU A 186 -35.26 -29.15 36.50
C LEU A 186 -36.17 -29.52 37.67
N GLU A 187 -37.07 -30.46 37.42
CA GLU A 187 -37.56 -31.44 38.41
C GLU A 187 -37.37 -32.87 37.86
#